data_AF-A0A8H4M3N3-F1
#
_entry.id   AF-A0A8H4M3N3-F1
#
_cell.length_a   1.000
_cell.length_b   1.000
_cell.length_c   1.000
_cell.angle_alpha   90.00
_cell.angle_beta   90.00
_cell.angle_gamma   90.00
#
_symmetry.space_group_name_H-M   'P 1'
#
loop_
_entity.id
_entity.type
_entity.pdbx_description
1 polymer ?
#
loop_
_entity_poly.entity_id
_entity_poly.type
_entity_poly.pdbx_seq_one_letter_code
_entity_poly.pdbx_strand_id
1 'polypeptide(L)'
;MGSITTTSNKNSINTGKSDNQSNGYTTRLLARQNLITNTSGLSPGSLQANLLILPSRYAPDFHALCLRNPVPCPLLGIIPQGNPHTVSPAACITNPDFDLRTDFPQYRVYQSGRHIASTKDLKNVYTPDHTPDYRPHGGHVSD
;
A
#
# COMPACT_ATOMS: atom_id res chain seq x y z
N MET A 1 -3.93 -0.34 33.26
CA MET A 1 -3.81 -1.82 33.22
C MET A 1 -5.20 -2.40 33.13
N GLY A 2 -5.65 -2.76 31.93
CA GLY A 2 -7.01 -3.26 31.69
C GLY A 2 -7.12 -3.74 30.25
N SER A 3 -7.22 -5.05 30.09
CA SER A 3 -7.18 -5.83 28.85
C SER A 3 -8.47 -5.66 28.04
N ILE A 4 -8.38 -5.69 26.70
CA ILE A 4 -9.57 -5.78 25.83
C ILE A 4 -9.44 -6.99 24.89
N THR A 5 -10.47 -7.81 25.02
CA THR A 5 -10.81 -9.11 24.45
C THR A 5 -11.01 -9.08 22.93
N THR A 6 -10.42 -10.06 22.22
CA THR A 6 -10.75 -10.36 20.81
C THR A 6 -11.72 -11.53 20.74
N THR A 7 -12.95 -11.30 20.25
CA THR A 7 -13.93 -12.35 19.96
C THR A 7 -13.55 -13.05 18.65
N SER A 8 -12.94 -14.23 18.74
CA SER A 8 -12.70 -15.11 17.59
C SER A 8 -13.98 -15.89 17.29
N ASN A 9 -14.58 -15.64 16.12
CA ASN A 9 -15.66 -16.48 15.61
C ASN A 9 -15.05 -17.78 15.06
N LYS A 10 -15.15 -18.86 15.83
CA LYS A 10 -14.76 -20.21 15.40
C LYS A 10 -15.93 -20.86 14.67
N ASN A 11 -15.91 -20.85 13.34
CA ASN A 11 -16.64 -21.85 12.57
C ASN A 11 -15.62 -22.84 11.97
N SER A 12 -15.57 -24.02 12.59
CA SER A 12 -14.84 -25.19 12.10
C SER A 12 -15.61 -25.80 10.94
N ILE A 13 -14.98 -25.86 9.77
CA ILE A 13 -15.29 -26.86 8.75
C ILE A 13 -13.96 -27.48 8.33
N ASN A 14 -13.79 -28.76 8.66
CA ASN A 14 -12.66 -29.59 8.27
C ASN A 14 -12.79 -29.98 6.79
N THR A 15 -11.84 -29.57 5.95
CA THR A 15 -11.53 -30.28 4.69
C THR A 15 -10.06 -30.09 4.31
N GLY A 16 -9.30 -31.19 4.32
CA GLY A 16 -8.21 -31.50 3.37
C GLY A 16 -6.95 -30.62 3.35
N LYS A 17 -5.80 -31.21 3.66
CA LYS A 17 -4.45 -30.65 3.48
C LYS A 17 -4.19 -30.17 2.04
N SER A 18 -3.77 -28.91 1.90
CA SER A 18 -2.66 -28.50 1.02
C SER A 18 -2.01 -27.27 1.65
N ASP A 19 -0.71 -27.33 1.96
CA ASP A 19 0.09 -26.23 2.49
C ASP A 19 0.31 -25.17 1.40
N ASN A 20 -0.73 -24.42 1.05
CA ASN A 20 -0.63 -23.30 0.11
C ASN A 20 -1.28 -22.06 0.71
N GLN A 21 -0.76 -21.65 1.86
CA GLN A 21 -1.19 -20.41 2.50
C GLN A 21 -0.53 -19.26 1.73
N SER A 22 -1.27 -18.66 0.79
CA SER A 22 -0.80 -17.52 0.02
C SER A 22 -0.34 -16.42 0.97
N ASN A 23 0.90 -15.97 0.79
CA ASN A 23 1.47 -14.85 1.54
C ASN A 23 1.33 -13.55 0.73
N GLY A 24 1.81 -12.43 1.29
CA GLY A 24 1.63 -11.12 0.66
C GLY A 24 2.30 -11.04 -0.71
N TYR A 25 3.42 -11.74 -0.86
CA TYR A 25 4.15 -11.86 -2.12
C TYR A 25 3.33 -12.60 -3.19
N THR A 26 2.82 -13.79 -2.90
CA THR A 26 1.98 -14.54 -3.85
C THR A 26 0.73 -13.75 -4.24
N THR A 27 0.08 -13.08 -3.27
CA THR A 27 -1.10 -12.25 -3.53
C THR A 27 -0.80 -11.12 -4.52
N ARG A 28 0.35 -10.45 -4.39
CA ARG A 28 0.79 -9.43 -5.35
C ARG A 28 1.05 -9.98 -6.74
N LEU A 29 1.65 -11.17 -6.86
CA LEU A 29 1.87 -11.80 -8.16
C LEU A 29 0.55 -12.17 -8.85
N LEU A 30 -0.43 -12.66 -8.10
CA LEU A 30 -1.78 -12.93 -8.62
C LEU A 30 -2.48 -11.64 -9.06
N ALA A 31 -2.31 -10.54 -8.31
CA ALA A 31 -2.83 -9.23 -8.69
C ALA A 31 -2.19 -8.73 -10.00
N ARG A 32 -0.86 -8.82 -10.11
CA ARG A 32 -0.09 -8.46 -11.31
C ARG A 32 -0.53 -9.22 -12.56
N GLN A 33 -0.95 -10.47 -12.40
CA GLN A 33 -1.48 -11.31 -13.47
C GLN A 33 -2.98 -11.12 -13.70
N ASN A 34 -3.64 -10.22 -12.97
CA ASN A 34 -5.08 -9.95 -13.02
C ASN A 34 -5.96 -11.16 -12.65
N LEU A 35 -5.44 -12.09 -11.85
CA LEU A 35 -6.13 -13.33 -11.45
C LEU A 35 -7.03 -13.16 -10.22
N ILE A 36 -6.94 -12.03 -9.53
CA ILE A 36 -7.75 -11.71 -8.35
C ILE A 36 -8.40 -10.34 -8.46
N THR A 37 -9.54 -10.17 -7.77
CA THR A 37 -10.32 -8.92 -7.76
C THR A 37 -10.32 -8.22 -6.42
N ASN A 38 -10.00 -8.93 -5.33
CA ASN A 38 -9.87 -8.40 -3.98
C ASN A 38 -8.72 -9.11 -3.25
N THR A 39 -8.32 -8.57 -2.10
CA THR A 39 -7.21 -9.09 -1.28
C THR A 39 -7.67 -9.71 0.04
N SER A 40 -8.98 -9.71 0.31
CA SER A 40 -9.56 -10.13 1.58
C SER A 40 -9.33 -11.63 1.81
N GLY A 41 -8.67 -11.96 2.92
CA GLY A 41 -8.40 -13.35 3.30
C GLY A 41 -7.32 -14.05 2.47
N LEU A 42 -6.73 -13.38 1.47
CA LEU A 42 -5.71 -13.99 0.61
C LEU A 42 -4.31 -14.00 1.21
N SER A 43 -4.04 -13.22 2.26
CA SER A 43 -2.72 -13.18 2.88
C SER A 43 -2.77 -13.13 4.41
N PRO A 44 -3.18 -14.23 5.07
CA PRO A 44 -3.21 -14.30 6.53
C PRO A 44 -1.84 -13.97 7.14
N GLY A 45 -1.82 -13.13 8.18
CA GLY A 45 -0.59 -12.73 8.86
C GLY A 45 0.20 -11.60 8.19
N SER A 46 -0.25 -11.08 7.04
CA SER A 46 0.29 -9.86 6.43
C SER A 46 -0.56 -8.64 6.77
N LEU A 47 0.10 -7.48 6.88
CA LEU A 47 -0.60 -6.20 6.99
C LEU A 47 -1.11 -5.78 5.61
N GLN A 48 -2.38 -5.40 5.53
CA GLN A 48 -2.97 -4.78 4.34
C GLN A 48 -3.13 -3.28 4.58
N ALA A 49 -2.76 -2.47 3.59
CA ALA A 49 -2.81 -1.02 3.64
C ALA A 49 -3.71 -0.44 2.55
N ASN A 50 -4.22 0.76 2.80
CA ASN A 50 -4.80 1.60 1.75
C ASN A 50 -3.67 2.34 1.02
N LEU A 51 -3.87 2.59 -0.28
CA LEU A 51 -2.93 3.31 -1.12
C LEU A 51 -3.56 4.59 -1.64
N LEU A 52 -2.81 5.70 -1.53
CA LEU A 52 -3.13 6.97 -2.16
C LEU A 52 -1.88 7.48 -2.90
N ILE A 53 -2.06 7.81 -4.18
CA ILE A 53 -1.01 8.35 -5.04
C ILE A 53 -1.42 9.76 -5.43
N LEU A 54 -0.57 10.75 -5.18
CA LEU A 54 -0.85 12.16 -5.38
C LEU A 54 0.32 12.82 -6.12
N PRO A 55 0.07 13.84 -6.98
CA PRO A 55 1.13 14.71 -7.47
C PRO A 55 2.02 15.23 -6.34
N SER A 56 3.34 15.29 -6.59
CA SER A 56 4.39 15.59 -5.63
C SER A 56 4.11 16.87 -4.84
N ARG A 57 3.57 17.88 -5.53
CA ARG A 57 3.16 19.18 -4.96
C ARG A 57 2.17 19.10 -3.80
N TYR A 58 1.33 18.05 -3.73
CA TYR A 58 0.33 17.88 -2.67
C TYR A 58 0.79 16.94 -1.56
N ALA A 59 1.87 16.20 -1.77
CA ALA A 59 2.32 15.19 -0.83
C ALA A 59 2.78 15.77 0.53
N PRO A 60 3.45 16.94 0.63
CA PRO A 60 3.78 17.55 1.92
C PRO A 60 2.53 17.88 2.76
N ASP A 61 1.51 18.46 2.15
CA ASP A 61 0.26 18.81 2.83
C ASP A 61 -0.48 17.57 3.32
N PHE A 62 -0.53 16.52 2.49
CA PHE A 62 -1.15 15.26 2.86
C PHE A 62 -0.36 14.54 3.97
N HIS A 63 0.97 14.58 3.93
CA HIS A 63 1.81 14.06 5.02
C HIS A 63 1.48 14.78 6.33
N ALA A 64 1.46 16.12 6.33
CA ALA A 64 1.12 16.91 7.51
C ALA A 64 -0.31 16.61 8.01
N LEU A 65 -1.26 16.33 7.10
CA LEU A 65 -2.61 15.88 7.45
C LEU A 65 -2.58 14.55 8.21
N CYS A 66 -1.81 13.56 7.75
CA CYS A 66 -1.67 12.26 8.43
C CYS A 66 -1.04 12.43 9.82
N LEU A 67 -0.02 13.27 9.96
CA LEU A 67 0.61 13.56 11.26
C LEU A 67 -0.35 14.21 12.26
N ARG A 68 -1.23 15.11 11.79
CA ARG A 68 -2.26 15.73 12.63
C ARG A 68 -3.39 14.76 13.00
N ASN A 69 -3.58 13.69 12.22
CA ASN A 69 -4.69 12.75 12.36
C ASN A 69 -4.23 11.29 12.33
N PRO A 70 -3.38 10.84 13.28
CA PRO A 70 -2.72 9.54 13.21
C PRO A 70 -3.67 8.34 13.36
N VAL A 71 -4.83 8.52 14.02
CA VAL A 71 -5.83 7.46 14.20
C VAL A 71 -6.63 7.21 12.91
N PRO A 72 -7.25 8.22 12.26
CA PRO A 72 -7.98 7.99 11.01
C PRO A 72 -7.06 7.87 9.78
N CYS A 73 -5.83 8.38 9.85
CA CYS A 73 -4.86 8.34 8.75
C CYS A 73 -3.51 7.76 9.22
N PRO A 74 -3.45 6.46 9.59
CA PRO A 74 -2.21 5.83 10.00
C PRO A 74 -1.27 5.69 8.80
N LEU A 75 -0.22 6.50 8.76
CA LEU A 75 0.77 6.46 7.70
C LEU A 75 1.71 5.27 7.92
N LEU A 76 1.61 4.24 7.06
CA LEU A 76 2.43 3.03 7.15
C LEU A 76 3.77 3.15 6.43
N GLY A 77 3.78 3.85 5.29
CA GLY A 77 4.98 4.06 4.50
C GLY A 77 4.75 5.05 3.36
N ILE A 78 5.85 5.48 2.75
CA ILE A 78 5.92 6.48 1.69
C ILE A 78 6.71 5.91 0.52
N ILE A 79 6.30 6.22 -0.69
CA ILE A 79 7.01 5.83 -1.91
C ILE A 79 7.84 7.05 -2.37
N PRO A 80 9.17 6.92 -2.51
CA PRO A 80 10.03 8.01 -2.97
C PRO A 80 9.64 8.50 -4.37
N GLN A 81 9.86 9.79 -4.64
CA GLN A 81 9.57 10.38 -5.95
C GLN A 81 10.17 9.58 -7.10
N GLY A 82 9.35 9.30 -8.10
CA GLY A 82 9.77 8.66 -9.34
C GLY A 82 10.16 7.19 -9.21
N ASN A 83 10.14 6.59 -8.01
CA ASN A 83 10.52 5.19 -7.81
C ASN A 83 9.34 4.32 -7.35
N PRO A 84 8.59 3.70 -8.29
CA PRO A 84 7.45 2.85 -7.95
C PRO A 84 7.84 1.49 -7.35
N HIS A 85 9.14 1.20 -7.20
CA HIS A 85 9.65 -0.11 -6.79
C HIS A 85 10.06 -0.20 -5.33
N THR A 86 10.00 0.90 -4.57
CA THR A 86 10.44 0.92 -3.18
C THR A 86 9.44 1.63 -2.27
N VAL A 87 9.35 1.17 -1.02
CA VAL A 87 8.55 1.81 0.03
C VAL A 87 9.48 2.07 1.22
N SER A 88 9.35 3.25 1.82
CA SER A 88 10.00 3.61 3.07
C SER A 88 8.98 3.59 4.21
N PRO A 89 9.23 2.88 5.33
CA PRO A 89 10.41 2.07 5.61
C PRO A 89 10.44 0.76 4.81
N ALA A 90 11.65 0.28 4.49
CA ALA A 90 11.86 -0.95 3.70
C ALA A 90 11.23 -2.20 4.32
N ALA A 91 10.95 -2.19 5.62
CA ALA A 91 10.26 -3.27 6.32
C ALA A 91 8.80 -3.47 5.84
N CYS A 92 8.18 -2.46 5.21
CA CYS A 92 6.82 -2.58 4.70
C CYS A 92 6.73 -3.55 3.50
N ILE A 93 7.68 -3.45 2.57
CA ILE A 93 7.77 -4.30 1.39
C ILE A 93 9.24 -4.57 1.09
N THR A 94 9.66 -5.82 1.26
CA THR A 94 11.05 -6.26 1.08
C THR A 94 11.30 -6.98 -0.23
N ASN A 95 10.25 -7.32 -0.99
CA ASN A 95 10.41 -8.05 -2.25
C ASN A 95 10.99 -7.14 -3.33
N PRO A 96 12.11 -7.51 -3.98
CA PRO A 96 12.82 -6.65 -4.92
C PRO A 96 12.07 -6.43 -6.24
N ASP A 97 11.10 -7.29 -6.53
CA ASP A 97 10.28 -7.22 -7.74
C ASP A 97 9.03 -6.34 -7.55
N PHE A 98 8.89 -5.63 -6.43
CA PHE A 98 7.72 -4.77 -6.18
C PHE A 98 7.54 -3.73 -7.27
N ASP A 99 6.30 -3.59 -7.74
CA ASP A 99 5.90 -2.51 -8.61
C ASP A 99 4.51 -2.00 -8.21
N LEU A 100 4.51 -0.80 -7.64
CA LEU A 100 3.31 -0.07 -7.24
C LEU A 100 2.26 0.01 -8.35
N ARG A 101 2.67 -0.01 -9.62
CA ARG A 101 1.79 0.23 -10.77
C ARG A 101 1.01 -1.01 -11.17
N THR A 102 1.39 -2.21 -10.72
CA THR A 102 0.79 -3.47 -11.18
C THR A 102 0.38 -4.42 -10.05
N ASP A 103 0.90 -4.24 -8.84
CA ASP A 103 0.80 -5.26 -7.80
C ASP A 103 -0.49 -5.20 -6.96
N PHE A 104 -1.41 -4.30 -7.33
CA PHE A 104 -2.73 -4.17 -6.73
C PHE A 104 -3.80 -4.62 -7.73
N PRO A 105 -4.87 -5.30 -7.27
CA PRO A 105 -5.87 -5.87 -8.16
C PRO A 105 -6.75 -4.82 -8.84
N GLN A 106 -6.81 -3.58 -8.34
CA GLN A 106 -7.55 -2.48 -8.94
C GLN A 106 -7.09 -1.13 -8.41
N TYR A 107 -7.00 -0.16 -9.30
CA TYR A 107 -6.79 1.26 -8.99
C TYR A 107 -8.02 2.07 -9.37
N ARG A 108 -8.28 3.13 -8.61
CA ARG A 108 -9.30 4.13 -8.93
C ARG A 108 -8.61 5.45 -9.25
N VAL A 109 -8.84 5.94 -10.46
CA VAL A 109 -8.26 7.19 -10.96
C VAL A 109 -9.27 8.31 -10.77
N TYR A 110 -8.81 9.40 -10.17
CA TYR A 110 -9.61 10.60 -9.91
C TYR A 110 -9.04 11.80 -10.64
N GLN A 111 -9.92 12.64 -11.16
CA GLN A 111 -9.59 13.93 -11.74
C GLN A 111 -10.60 14.97 -11.24
N SER A 112 -10.09 16.09 -10.71
CA SER A 112 -10.92 17.17 -10.15
C SER A 112 -11.96 16.67 -9.14
N GLY A 113 -11.55 15.74 -8.26
CA GLY A 113 -12.40 15.16 -7.22
C GLY A 113 -13.44 14.13 -7.72
N ARG A 114 -13.47 13.83 -9.02
CA ARG A 114 -14.42 12.86 -9.60
C ARG A 114 -13.68 11.59 -10.03
N HIS A 115 -14.29 10.44 -9.76
CA HIS A 115 -13.80 9.16 -10.27
C HIS A 115 -14.02 9.10 -11.78
N ILE A 116 -12.94 8.91 -12.54
CA ILE A 116 -12.97 8.91 -14.01
C ILE A 116 -12.72 7.52 -14.61
N ALA A 117 -11.99 6.65 -13.90
CA ALA A 117 -11.66 5.32 -14.40
C ALA A 117 -11.27 4.37 -13.27
N SER A 118 -11.57 3.09 -13.47
CA SER A 118 -10.99 1.99 -12.72
C SER A 118 -10.12 1.14 -13.65
N THR A 119 -8.88 0.89 -13.25
CA THR A 119 -7.88 0.18 -14.07
C THR A 119 -7.19 -0.90 -13.25
N LYS A 120 -6.61 -1.87 -13.94
CA LYS A 120 -5.82 -2.97 -13.36
C LYS A 120 -4.33 -2.64 -13.21
N ASP A 121 -3.86 -1.64 -13.95
CA ASP A 121 -2.51 -1.12 -13.81
C ASP A 121 -2.47 0.40 -14.04
N LEU A 122 -1.40 1.02 -13.58
CA LEU A 122 -1.17 2.45 -13.72
C LEU A 122 -0.13 2.81 -14.79
N LYS A 123 0.29 1.89 -15.67
CA LYS A 123 1.39 2.16 -16.61
C LYS A 123 1.12 3.35 -17.55
N ASN A 124 -0.16 3.57 -17.89
CA ASN A 124 -0.58 4.65 -18.78
C ASN A 124 -0.95 5.96 -18.06
N VAL A 125 -1.02 5.95 -16.72
CA VAL A 125 -1.49 7.09 -15.91
C VAL A 125 -0.38 7.61 -14.98
N TYR A 126 0.49 6.71 -14.51
CA TYR A 126 1.55 7.04 -13.58
C TYR A 126 2.64 7.86 -14.27
N THR A 127 2.97 9.00 -13.69
CA THR A 127 4.14 9.80 -14.06
C THR A 127 5.09 9.91 -12.87
N PRO A 128 6.40 10.16 -13.08
CA PRO A 128 7.35 10.32 -11.99
C PRO A 128 7.01 11.43 -10.97
N ASP A 129 6.15 12.39 -11.37
CA ASP A 129 5.66 13.47 -10.50
C ASP A 129 4.56 13.03 -9.52
N HIS A 130 4.10 11.78 -9.55
CA HIS A 130 3.02 11.29 -8.68
C HIS A 130 3.47 10.85 -7.28
N THR A 131 4.69 11.20 -6.85
CA THR A 131 5.27 10.78 -5.58
C THR A 131 6.14 11.91 -4.99
N PRO A 132 6.18 12.09 -3.65
CA PRO A 132 6.96 13.15 -2.99
C PRO A 132 8.47 12.98 -3.12
N ASP A 133 9.22 14.07 -3.40
CA ASP A 133 10.68 14.14 -3.19
C ASP A 133 10.94 14.17 -1.68
N TYR A 134 10.82 13.02 -1.03
CA TYR A 134 11.22 12.90 0.36
C TYR A 134 12.74 12.80 0.41
N ARG A 135 13.40 13.97 0.37
CA ARG A 135 14.78 14.07 0.87
C ARG A 135 14.69 14.04 2.40
N PRO A 136 15.28 13.04 3.08
CA PRO A 136 15.43 13.14 4.51
C PRO A 136 16.18 14.45 4.77
N HIS A 137 15.58 15.36 5.53
CA HIS A 137 16.24 16.58 5.95
C HIS A 137 17.44 16.20 6.83
N GLY A 138 18.59 15.96 6.19
CA GLY A 138 19.87 15.91 6.86
C GLY A 138 20.12 17.27 7.46
N GLY A 139 20.21 17.32 8.79
CA GLY A 139 20.58 18.51 9.52
C GLY A 139 21.86 19.09 8.94
N HIS A 140 21.78 20.33 8.49
CA HIS A 140 22.94 21.15 8.25
C HIS A 140 23.57 21.40 9.62
N VAL A 141 24.62 20.65 9.97
CA VAL A 141 25.52 21.04 11.04
C VAL A 141 26.50 22.03 10.41
N SER A 142 26.16 23.30 10.51
CA SER A 142 27.12 24.39 10.46
C SER A 142 27.85 24.42 11.81
N ASP A 143 29.09 23.94 11.82
CA ASP A 143 30.32 24.62 12.27
C ASP A 143 31.46 23.61 12.46
#